data_AF-A0A950HP23-F1
#
_entry.id   AF-A0A950HP23-F1
#
_cell.length_a   1.000
_cell.length_b   1.000
_cell.length_c   1.000
_cell.angle_alpha   90.00
_cell.angle_beta   90.00
_cell.angle_gamma   90.00
#
_symmetry.space_group_name_H-M   'P 1'
#
loop_
_entity.id
_entity.type
_entity.pdbx_description
1 polymer ?
#
loop_
_entity_poly.entity_id
_entity_poly.type
_entity_poly.pdbx_seq_one_letter_code
_entity_poly.pdbx_strand_id
1 'polypeptide(L)'
;MDQPYHVTVFDNFHRDDPDEVWVSGTFATAEAAIAAVKRQIDSELAHFWSEVCEQDKGVSPLDRLISQYNSFAEAPVAFDRNGSVIFDSTAYMEWKAAEMIGEVASSDGLQRRQPEPQPFVLSRPKLNAPVVQRFSPVMALWSFLSKPRPAPALWVAFIAFCLACALIYRALR
;
A
#
# COMPACT_ATOMS: atom_id res chain seq x y z
N MET A 1 -34.19 -16.85 17.84
CA MET A 1 -34.10 -17.17 16.40
C MET A 1 -32.73 -16.74 15.96
N ASP A 2 -31.95 -17.63 15.37
CA ASP A 2 -30.64 -17.26 14.83
C ASP A 2 -30.85 -16.25 13.69
N GLN A 3 -30.17 -15.10 13.76
CA GLN A 3 -30.17 -14.16 12.65
C GLN A 3 -29.28 -14.71 11.52
N PRO A 4 -29.53 -14.36 10.24
CA PRO A 4 -28.57 -14.68 9.19
C PRO A 4 -27.25 -13.93 9.43
N TYR A 5 -26.16 -14.42 8.84
CA TYR A 5 -24.96 -13.60 8.69
C TYR A 5 -25.33 -12.36 7.90
N HIS A 6 -24.79 -11.21 8.24
CA HIS A 6 -25.13 -9.98 7.53
C HIS A 6 -23.94 -9.05 7.46
N VAL A 7 -24.01 -8.11 6.52
CA VAL A 7 -23.05 -7.03 6.38
C VAL A 7 -23.78 -5.73 6.65
N THR A 8 -23.26 -4.98 7.61
CA THR A 8 -23.70 -3.62 7.90
C THR A 8 -22.66 -2.66 7.39
N VAL A 9 -23.11 -1.61 6.71
CA VAL A 9 -22.26 -0.54 6.21
C VAL A 9 -22.46 0.67 7.09
N PHE A 10 -21.35 1.25 7.53
CA PHE A 10 -21.30 2.51 8.24
C PHE A 10 -20.77 3.59 7.30
N ASP A 11 -21.44 4.73 7.22
CA ASP A 11 -20.89 5.89 6.51
C ASP A 11 -19.71 6.46 7.33
N ASN A 12 -18.50 6.43 6.77
CA ASN A 12 -17.35 7.00 7.48
C ASN A 12 -17.40 8.53 7.52
N PHE A 13 -18.11 9.19 6.60
CA PHE A 13 -18.24 10.63 6.57
C PHE A 13 -19.18 11.12 7.69
N HIS A 14 -20.20 10.33 8.02
CA HIS A 14 -21.19 10.63 9.07
C HIS A 14 -21.10 9.65 10.26
N ARG A 15 -19.90 9.29 10.72
CA ARG A 15 -19.68 8.30 11.81
C ARG A 15 -20.45 8.56 13.11
N ASP A 16 -20.77 9.82 13.39
CA ASP A 16 -21.48 10.22 14.60
C ASP A 16 -23.02 10.18 14.43
N ASP A 17 -23.50 9.90 13.22
CA ASP A 17 -24.93 9.77 12.93
C ASP A 17 -25.34 8.29 13.01
N PRO A 18 -26.13 7.89 14.03
CA PRO A 18 -26.57 6.52 14.20
C PRO A 18 -27.58 6.06 13.13
N ASP A 19 -28.16 6.98 12.35
CA ASP A 19 -29.08 6.66 11.26
C ASP A 19 -28.33 6.41 9.93
N GLU A 20 -27.05 6.75 9.84
CA GLU A 20 -26.19 6.56 8.65
C GLU A 20 -25.54 5.16 8.64
N VAL A 21 -26.38 4.17 8.90
CA VAL A 21 -26.03 2.75 8.97
C VAL A 21 -27.10 1.90 8.29
N TRP A 22 -26.70 0.99 7.42
CA TRP A 22 -27.65 0.11 6.73
C TRP A 22 -27.12 -1.30 6.52
N VAL A 23 -28.04 -2.26 6.42
CA VAL A 23 -27.71 -3.65 6.07
C VAL A 23 -27.57 -3.74 4.55
N SER A 24 -26.35 -3.98 4.08
CA SER A 24 -25.99 -4.16 2.67
C SER A 24 -26.41 -5.53 2.14
N GLY A 25 -26.46 -6.56 3.00
CA GLY A 25 -26.91 -7.88 2.60
C GLY A 25 -26.96 -8.90 3.73
N THR A 26 -27.63 -10.02 3.46
CA THR A 26 -27.72 -11.19 4.34
C THR A 26 -27.21 -12.43 3.62
N PHE A 27 -26.57 -13.33 4.37
CA PHE A 27 -25.80 -14.45 3.85
C PHE A 27 -26.04 -15.72 4.67
N ALA A 28 -25.98 -16.87 3.98
CA ALA A 28 -26.16 -18.17 4.63
C ALA A 28 -24.93 -18.61 5.45
N THR A 29 -23.74 -18.12 5.08
CA THR A 29 -22.42 -18.56 5.57
C THR A 29 -21.53 -17.38 5.91
N ALA A 30 -20.61 -17.56 6.87
CA ALA A 30 -19.62 -16.55 7.24
C ALA A 30 -18.74 -16.13 6.05
N GLU A 31 -18.29 -17.11 5.25
CA GLU A 31 -17.39 -16.90 4.12
C GLU A 31 -17.99 -15.98 3.06
N ALA A 32 -19.29 -16.14 2.78
CA ALA A 32 -20.01 -15.28 1.83
C ALA A 32 -20.14 -13.84 2.33
N ALA A 33 -20.40 -13.64 3.63
CA ALA A 33 -20.44 -12.31 4.23
C ALA A 33 -19.06 -11.63 4.18
N ILE A 34 -18.00 -12.37 4.55
CA ILE A 34 -16.61 -11.88 4.48
C ILE A 34 -16.23 -11.54 3.04
N ALA A 35 -16.57 -12.39 2.07
CA ALA A 35 -16.29 -12.14 0.66
C ALA A 35 -17.02 -10.88 0.15
N ALA A 36 -18.23 -10.61 0.64
CA ALA A 36 -18.96 -9.38 0.31
C ALA A 36 -18.26 -8.13 0.87
N VAL A 37 -17.83 -8.16 2.14
CA VAL A 37 -17.04 -7.09 2.76
C VAL A 37 -15.76 -6.81 1.98
N LYS A 38 -14.98 -7.87 1.68
CA LYS A 38 -13.72 -7.74 0.94
C LYS A 38 -13.93 -7.10 -0.43
N ARG A 39 -14.93 -7.55 -1.18
CA ARG A 39 -15.25 -7.00 -2.50
C ARG A 39 -15.61 -5.51 -2.45
N GLN A 40 -16.34 -5.08 -1.43
CA GLN A 40 -16.69 -3.67 -1.27
C GLN A 40 -15.44 -2.85 -0.93
N ILE A 41 -14.61 -3.30 0.02
CA ILE A 41 -13.33 -2.66 0.34
C ILE A 41 -12.42 -2.55 -0.89
N ASP A 42 -12.27 -3.65 -1.65
CA ASP A 42 -11.45 -3.68 -2.86
C ASP A 42 -11.95 -2.67 -3.90
N SER A 43 -13.27 -2.55 -4.06
CA SER A 43 -13.91 -1.61 -5.00
C SER A 43 -13.68 -0.15 -4.60
N GLU A 44 -13.88 0.18 -3.32
CA GLU A 44 -13.65 1.52 -2.77
C GLU A 44 -12.18 1.92 -2.88
N LEU A 45 -11.27 1.02 -2.49
CA LEU A 45 -9.82 1.26 -2.63
C LEU A 45 -9.43 1.49 -4.09
N ALA A 46 -9.98 0.73 -5.04
CA ALA A 46 -9.74 0.94 -6.46
C ALA A 46 -10.25 2.30 -6.96
N HIS A 47 -11.43 2.73 -6.48
CA HIS A 47 -11.97 4.03 -6.79
C HIS A 47 -11.05 5.16 -6.29
N PHE A 48 -10.72 5.20 -5.00
CA PHE A 48 -9.83 6.22 -4.44
C PHE A 48 -8.42 6.15 -5.02
N TRP A 49 -7.93 4.95 -5.36
CA TRP A 49 -6.66 4.80 -6.06
C TRP A 49 -6.66 5.56 -7.39
N SER A 50 -7.71 5.39 -8.20
CA SER A 50 -7.83 6.08 -9.49
C SER A 50 -7.90 7.60 -9.34
N GLU A 51 -8.58 8.11 -8.32
CA GLU A 51 -8.70 9.56 -8.11
C GLU A 51 -7.42 10.19 -7.56
N VAL A 52 -6.78 9.52 -6.61
CA VAL A 52 -5.68 10.08 -5.80
C VAL A 52 -4.32 9.85 -6.43
N CYS A 53 -4.10 8.68 -7.03
CA CYS A 53 -2.75 8.24 -7.41
C CYS A 53 -2.42 8.54 -8.87
N GLU A 54 -3.41 8.56 -9.77
CA GLU A 54 -3.18 8.94 -11.17
C GLU A 54 -2.75 10.41 -11.31
N GLN A 55 -3.15 11.27 -10.37
CA GLN A 55 -2.90 12.71 -10.43
C GLN A 55 -1.48 13.12 -9.96
N ASP A 56 -0.86 12.35 -9.06
CA ASP A 56 0.22 12.88 -8.21
C ASP A 56 1.65 12.41 -8.49
N LYS A 57 1.89 11.73 -9.63
CA LYS A 57 3.24 11.45 -10.18
C LYS A 57 4.29 10.97 -9.14
N GLY A 58 3.91 10.16 -8.16
CA GLY A 58 4.85 9.43 -7.29
C GLY A 58 5.13 9.98 -5.88
N VAL A 59 4.26 10.81 -5.30
CA VAL A 59 4.28 11.05 -3.83
C VAL A 59 3.61 9.88 -3.10
N SER A 60 4.13 9.50 -1.93
CA SER A 60 3.74 8.30 -1.15
C SER A 60 2.22 8.11 -1.08
N PRO A 61 1.67 7.14 -1.84
CA PRO A 61 0.22 7.01 -2.03
C PRO A 61 -0.50 6.32 -0.88
N LEU A 62 0.20 5.65 0.05
CA LEU A 62 -0.43 4.80 1.07
C LEU A 62 -1.22 5.59 2.11
N ASP A 63 -0.56 6.52 2.80
CA ASP A 63 -1.19 7.30 3.86
C ASP A 63 -2.34 8.14 3.31
N ARG A 64 -2.21 8.64 2.08
CA ARG A 64 -3.27 9.41 1.41
C ARG A 64 -4.43 8.53 0.97
N LEU A 65 -4.18 7.35 0.41
CA LEU A 65 -5.24 6.39 0.06
C LEU A 65 -6.01 5.96 1.30
N ILE A 66 -5.29 5.56 2.37
CA ILE A 66 -5.88 5.18 3.65
C ILE A 66 -6.68 6.35 4.24
N SER A 67 -6.13 7.56 4.20
CA SER A 67 -6.83 8.75 4.69
C SER A 67 -8.12 9.02 3.91
N GLN A 68 -8.10 8.91 2.58
CA GLN A 68 -9.28 9.13 1.75
C GLN A 68 -10.35 8.07 2.00
N TYR A 69 -9.93 6.80 2.06
CA TYR A 69 -10.81 5.70 2.43
C TYR A 69 -11.47 5.96 3.80
N ASN A 70 -10.67 6.28 4.83
CA ASN A 70 -11.17 6.48 6.18
C ASN A 70 -12.08 7.71 6.34
N SER A 71 -11.98 8.69 5.44
CA SER A 71 -12.79 9.92 5.48
C SER A 71 -14.06 9.84 4.65
N PHE A 72 -14.05 9.09 3.54
CA PHE A 72 -15.10 9.16 2.53
C PHE A 72 -15.64 7.81 2.07
N ALA A 73 -14.97 6.69 2.36
CA ALA A 73 -15.47 5.38 1.98
C ALA A 73 -16.60 4.92 2.90
N GLU A 74 -17.41 4.03 2.39
CA GLU A 74 -18.24 3.16 3.20
C GLU A 74 -17.39 2.16 4.01
N ALA A 75 -17.76 1.91 5.27
CA ALA A 75 -17.11 0.93 6.15
C ALA A 75 -17.99 -0.33 6.32
N PRO A 76 -17.84 -1.35 5.45
CA PRO A 76 -18.58 -2.60 5.59
C PRO A 76 -18.03 -3.47 6.72
N VAL A 77 -18.91 -4.01 7.56
CA VAL A 77 -18.59 -4.90 8.68
C VAL A 77 -19.47 -6.15 8.62
N ALA A 78 -18.85 -7.33 8.68
CA ALA A 78 -19.56 -8.60 8.71
C ALA A 78 -19.85 -9.06 10.14
N PHE A 79 -21.10 -9.49 10.36
CA PHE A 79 -21.59 -10.00 11.63
C PHE A 79 -22.06 -11.45 11.51
N ASP A 80 -21.85 -12.23 12.57
CA ASP A 80 -22.43 -13.57 12.70
C ASP A 80 -23.91 -13.55 13.07
N ARG A 81 -24.45 -14.76 13.24
CA ARG A 81 -25.84 -15.00 13.63
C ARG A 81 -26.20 -14.48 15.04
N ASN A 82 -25.19 -14.17 15.86
CA ASN A 82 -25.30 -13.65 17.20
C ASN A 82 -25.02 -12.13 17.26
N GLY A 83 -24.74 -11.49 16.13
CA GLY A 83 -24.36 -10.07 16.06
C GLY A 83 -22.92 -9.79 16.49
N SER A 84 -22.03 -10.79 16.49
CA SER A 84 -20.59 -10.61 16.73
C SER A 84 -19.86 -10.32 15.44
N VAL A 85 -18.91 -9.38 15.46
CA VAL A 85 -18.03 -9.10 14.32
C VAL A 85 -17.16 -10.32 14.03
N ILE A 86 -17.15 -10.77 12.78
CA ILE A 86 -16.43 -12.00 12.35
C ILE A 86 -15.21 -11.73 11.47
N PHE A 87 -14.95 -10.48 11.14
CA PHE A 87 -13.89 -10.10 10.23
C PHE A 87 -13.36 -8.71 10.54
N ASP A 88 -12.04 -8.59 10.55
CA ASP A 88 -11.37 -7.30 10.74
C ASP A 88 -11.25 -6.57 9.39
N SER A 89 -12.30 -5.81 9.08
CA SER A 89 -12.38 -5.00 7.86
C SER A 89 -11.25 -3.99 7.76
N THR A 90 -10.84 -3.38 8.88
CA THR A 90 -9.78 -2.37 8.93
C THR A 90 -8.44 -2.99 8.58
N ALA A 91 -8.07 -4.10 9.23
CA ALA A 91 -6.81 -4.79 8.93
C ALA A 91 -6.75 -5.29 7.48
N TYR A 92 -7.88 -5.74 6.93
CA TYR A 92 -7.94 -6.13 5.51
C TYR A 92 -7.76 -4.94 4.57
N MET A 93 -8.42 -3.81 4.83
CA MET A 93 -8.27 -2.59 4.05
C MET A 93 -6.82 -2.11 4.03
N GLU A 94 -6.16 -2.05 5.19
CA GLU A 94 -4.75 -1.62 5.28
C GLU A 94 -3.81 -2.56 4.52
N TRP A 95 -4.02 -3.88 4.67
CA TRP A 95 -3.26 -4.89 3.93
C TRP A 95 -3.45 -4.73 2.41
N LYS A 96 -4.70 -4.56 1.96
CA LYS A 96 -5.02 -4.44 0.53
C LYS A 96 -4.47 -3.15 -0.08
N ALA A 97 -4.57 -2.04 0.65
CA ALA A 97 -3.99 -0.75 0.26
C ALA A 97 -2.47 -0.85 0.08
N ALA A 98 -1.78 -1.56 0.98
CA ALA A 98 -0.34 -1.81 0.86
C ALA A 98 0.00 -2.72 -0.33
N GLU A 99 -0.80 -3.75 -0.59
CA GLU A 99 -0.64 -4.65 -1.75
C GLU A 99 -0.70 -3.88 -3.07
N MET A 100 -1.73 -3.06 -3.28
CA MET A 100 -1.93 -2.27 -4.51
C MET A 100 -0.73 -1.37 -4.83
N ILE A 101 -0.09 -0.79 -3.81
CA ILE A 101 1.11 0.05 -3.98
C ILE A 101 2.32 -0.79 -4.36
N GLY A 102 2.47 -1.97 -3.76
CA GLY A 102 3.55 -2.91 -4.08
C GLY A 102 3.49 -3.36 -5.54
N GLU A 103 2.29 -3.60 -6.08
CA GLU A 103 2.07 -3.98 -7.48
C GLU A 103 2.45 -2.87 -8.46
N VAL A 104 2.08 -1.63 -8.16
CA VAL A 104 2.43 -0.47 -8.99
C VAL A 104 3.93 -0.18 -8.97
N ALA A 105 4.56 -0.21 -7.79
CA ALA A 105 6.01 -0.06 -7.67
C ALA A 105 6.78 -1.13 -8.48
N SER A 106 6.25 -2.35 -8.51
CA SER A 106 6.83 -3.46 -9.29
C SER A 106 6.64 -3.28 -10.80
N SER A 107 5.48 -2.76 -11.22
CA SER A 107 5.15 -2.50 -12.63
C SER A 107 5.93 -1.32 -13.22
N ASP A 108 6.08 -0.23 -12.47
CA ASP A 108 6.94 0.91 -12.83
C ASP A 108 8.41 0.52 -12.94
N GLY A 109 8.88 -0.35 -12.03
CA GLY A 109 10.23 -0.92 -12.05
C GLY A 109 10.50 -1.82 -13.26
N LEU A 110 9.47 -2.46 -13.80
CA LEU A 110 9.53 -3.25 -15.03
C LEU A 110 9.53 -2.36 -16.29
N GLN A 111 8.71 -1.30 -16.33
CA GLN A 111 8.70 -0.36 -17.47
C GLN A 111 10.02 0.41 -17.60
N ARG A 112 10.64 0.86 -16.50
CA ARG A 112 11.95 1.56 -16.56
C ARG A 112 13.13 0.66 -16.95
N ARG A 113 12.95 -0.66 -17.00
CA ARG A 113 13.98 -1.62 -17.44
C ARG A 113 13.83 -2.04 -18.91
N GLN A 114 12.82 -1.58 -19.63
CA GLN A 114 12.86 -1.64 -21.09
C GLN A 114 13.78 -0.52 -21.59
N PRO A 115 14.91 -0.82 -22.25
CA PRO A 115 15.58 0.20 -23.03
C PRO A 115 14.60 0.68 -24.09
N GLU A 116 14.35 1.99 -24.11
CA GLU A 116 13.63 2.66 -25.18
C GLU A 116 14.15 2.14 -26.53
N PRO A 117 13.29 1.65 -27.44
CA PRO A 117 13.75 1.22 -28.75
C PRO A 117 14.33 2.44 -29.46
N GLN A 118 15.66 2.51 -29.50
CA GLN A 118 16.40 3.52 -30.24
C GLN A 118 15.84 3.56 -31.68
N PRO A 119 15.42 4.73 -32.19
CA PRO A 119 15.02 4.82 -33.59
C PRO A 119 16.21 4.38 -34.44
N PHE A 120 15.99 3.38 -35.28
CA PHE A 120 17.00 2.88 -36.22
C PHE A 120 17.32 3.99 -37.23
N VAL A 121 18.32 4.81 -36.92
CA VAL A 121 18.86 5.79 -37.87
C VAL A 121 19.76 5.03 -38.85
N LEU A 122 19.28 4.87 -40.09
CA LEU A 122 20.09 4.45 -41.23
C LEU A 122 21.16 5.50 -41.53
N SER A 123 22.27 5.44 -40.79
CA SER A 123 23.46 6.23 -41.11
C SER A 123 24.15 5.60 -42.31
N ARG A 124 24.12 6.31 -43.46
CA ARG A 124 24.92 5.95 -44.64
C ARG A 124 26.42 5.98 -44.29
N PRO A 125 27.25 5.06 -44.82
CA PRO A 125 28.68 5.11 -44.58
C PRO A 125 29.31 6.23 -45.39
N LYS A 126 30.03 7.15 -44.74
CA LYS A 126 31.02 7.99 -45.40
C LYS A 126 32.42 7.55 -44.97
N LEU A 127 33.17 7.11 -45.98
CA LEU A 127 34.58 6.78 -45.93
C LEU A 127 35.44 8.02 -45.62
N ASN A 128 36.49 7.75 -44.85
CA ASN A 128 37.84 8.33 -44.88
C ASN A 128 38.23 9.54 -44.00
N ALA A 129 39.38 9.30 -43.34
CA ALA A 129 40.48 10.20 -42.94
C ALA A 129 40.51 10.64 -41.44
N PRO A 130 41.70 10.98 -40.89
CA PRO A 130 42.35 10.13 -39.89
C PRO A 130 42.61 10.82 -38.53
N VAL A 131 42.93 9.98 -37.54
CA VAL A 131 43.78 10.18 -36.36
C VAL A 131 43.95 11.61 -35.84
N VAL A 132 43.37 11.87 -34.65
CA VAL A 132 44.01 12.69 -33.61
C VAL A 132 43.75 12.04 -32.25
N GLN A 133 44.81 11.52 -31.64
CA GLN A 133 44.86 11.18 -30.22
C GLN A 133 44.57 12.42 -29.38
N ARG A 134 43.61 12.33 -28.45
CA ARG A 134 43.59 13.19 -27.26
C ARG A 134 43.49 12.32 -26.02
N PHE A 135 44.54 12.45 -25.21
CA PHE A 135 44.61 12.00 -23.82
C PHE A 135 43.41 12.50 -23.02
N SER A 136 42.89 11.66 -22.13
CA SER A 136 42.23 12.13 -20.91
C SER A 136 42.71 11.30 -19.71
N PRO A 137 42.84 11.94 -18.52
CA PRO A 137 43.74 11.52 -17.46
C PRO A 137 43.05 10.62 -16.42
N VAL A 138 43.88 9.80 -15.78
CA VAL A 138 43.95 9.53 -14.34
C VAL A 138 42.63 9.32 -13.58
N MET A 139 42.51 8.08 -13.07
CA MET A 139 42.04 7.74 -11.72
C MET A 139 41.37 8.86 -10.91
N ALA A 140 40.06 8.77 -10.74
CA ALA A 140 39.40 9.26 -9.54
C ALA A 140 38.09 8.48 -9.33
N LEU A 141 37.84 8.13 -8.07
CA LEU A 141 36.58 7.57 -7.55
C LEU A 141 36.34 6.05 -7.70
N TRP A 142 37.37 5.27 -7.38
CA TRP A 142 37.18 3.99 -6.67
C TRP A 142 37.00 4.27 -5.16
N SER A 143 35.98 5.05 -4.81
CA SER A 143 35.64 5.41 -3.43
C SER A 143 34.12 5.48 -3.25
N PHE A 144 33.42 4.37 -3.47
CA PHE A 144 32.01 4.24 -3.03
C PHE A 144 31.62 2.81 -2.62
N LEU A 145 32.58 1.96 -2.26
CA LEU A 145 32.35 0.61 -1.72
C LEU A 145 32.85 0.44 -0.27
N SER A 146 32.79 1.51 0.52
CA SER A 146 33.08 1.47 1.94
C SER A 146 32.28 2.56 2.67
N LYS A 147 30.96 2.33 2.81
CA LYS A 147 30.19 2.93 3.91
C LYS A 147 29.71 1.82 4.84
N PRO A 148 29.98 1.91 6.15
CA PRO A 148 29.58 0.91 7.13
C PRO A 148 28.05 0.90 7.29
N ARG A 149 27.48 -0.29 7.48
CA ARG A 149 26.09 -0.49 7.91
C ARG A 149 25.84 0.32 9.20
N PRO A 150 24.70 1.00 9.35
CA PRO A 150 24.37 1.64 10.63
C PRO A 150 24.30 0.59 11.74
N ALA A 151 24.93 0.92 12.85
CA ALA A 151 25.21 0.08 14.00
C ALA A 151 23.94 -0.49 14.70
N PRO A 152 24.04 -1.64 15.40
CA PRO A 152 22.93 -2.32 16.09
C PRO A 152 22.30 -1.56 17.28
N ALA A 153 22.70 -0.32 17.56
CA ALA A 153 22.28 0.42 18.75
C ALA A 153 20.78 0.81 18.74
N LEU A 154 20.19 1.05 17.57
CA LEU A 154 18.78 1.43 17.46
C LEU A 154 17.82 0.25 17.72
N TRP A 155 18.24 -0.97 17.36
CA TRP A 155 17.44 -2.18 17.60
C TRP A 155 17.39 -2.56 19.08
N VAL A 156 18.50 -2.38 19.81
CA VAL A 156 18.56 -2.65 21.25
C VAL A 156 17.71 -1.63 22.03
N ALA A 157 17.72 -0.36 21.62
CA ALA A 157 16.87 0.68 22.22
C ALA A 157 15.38 0.42 22.00
N PHE A 158 14.99 -0.05 20.82
CA PHE A 158 13.60 -0.40 20.52
C PHE A 158 13.10 -1.59 21.36
N ILE A 159 13.90 -2.66 21.47
CA ILE A 159 13.55 -3.84 22.29
C ILE A 159 13.44 -3.46 23.77
N ALA A 160 14.35 -2.64 24.29
CA ALA A 160 14.30 -2.18 25.69
C ALA A 160 13.04 -1.34 25.98
N PHE A 161 12.63 -0.49 25.03
CA PHE A 161 11.41 0.30 25.15
C PHE A 161 10.15 -0.58 25.16
N CYS A 162 10.05 -1.55 24.25
CA CYS A 162 8.92 -2.49 24.22
C CYS A 162 8.79 -3.31 25.52
N LEU A 163 9.91 -3.76 26.09
CA LEU A 163 9.91 -4.49 27.36
C LEU A 163 9.49 -3.61 28.54
N ALA A 164 9.92 -2.34 28.57
CA ALA A 164 9.50 -1.39 29.61
C ALA A 164 7.99 -1.11 29.55
N CYS A 165 7.43 -0.89 28.35
CA CYS A 165 6.00 -0.69 28.17
C CYS A 165 5.17 -1.92 28.59
N ALA A 166 5.65 -3.14 28.28
CA ALA A 166 4.97 -4.38 28.67
C ALA A 166 4.96 -4.58 30.21
N LEU A 167 6.04 -4.21 30.90
CA LEU A 167 6.11 -4.29 32.36
C LEU A 167 5.20 -3.26 33.04
N ILE A 168 5.13 -2.03 32.52
CA ILE A 168 4.22 -0.99 33.03
C ILE A 168 2.76 -1.39 32.82
N TYR A 169 2.41 -1.89 31.63
CA TYR A 169 1.04 -2.33 31.34
C TYR A 169 0.57 -3.45 32.27
N ARG A 170 1.48 -4.37 32.65
CA ARG A 170 1.19 -5.48 33.56
C ARG A 170 1.07 -5.04 35.02
N ALA A 171 1.69 -3.93 35.43
CA ALA A 171 1.58 -3.37 36.77
C ALA A 171 0.31 -2.50 36.97
N LEU A 172 -0.33 -2.10 35.88
CA LEU A 172 -1.56 -1.28 35.87
C LEU A 172 -2.84 -2.12 35.71
N ARG A 173 -2.73 -3.45 35.63
CA ARG A 173 -3.83 -4.41 35.73
C ARG A 173 -3.76 -5.16 37.05
#